data_AF-A0A258ZP80-F1
#
_entry.id   AF-A0A258ZP80-F1
#
_cell.length_a   1.000
_cell.length_b   1.000
_cell.length_c   1.000
_cell.angle_alpha   90.00
_cell.angle_beta   90.00
_cell.angle_gamma   90.00
#
_symmetry.space_group_name_H-M   'P 1'
#
loop_
_entity.id
_entity.type
_entity.pdbx_description
1 polymer ?
#
loop_
_entity_poly.entity_id
_entity_poly.type
_entity_poly.pdbx_seq_one_letter_code
_entity_poly.pdbx_strand_id
1 'polypeptide(L)'
;PPAGTIRGVLTGVLDAVRVFAADKLAQAAQQSEMHTSQSEAPAEEGGTVGAAPGGGTAAFGAPSNREDALRQILRIAAYFREHEPHSPISYTLEEIVRRGRMPLGQLLDELIIDHDARRYFYIASGLKAPEVES
;
A
#
# COMPACT_ATOMS: atom_id res chain seq x y z
N PRO A 1 -4.02 48.34 -17.25
CA PRO A 1 -5.03 47.40 -16.72
C PRO A 1 -4.37 46.20 -16.00
N PRO A 2 -4.81 45.82 -14.79
CA PRO A 2 -4.20 44.79 -13.94
C PRO A 2 -4.35 43.34 -14.46
N ALA A 3 -5.14 43.13 -15.52
CA ALA A 3 -5.36 41.81 -16.12
C ALA A 3 -4.09 41.20 -16.77
N GLY A 4 -3.13 42.02 -17.19
CA GLY A 4 -1.86 41.54 -17.75
C GLY A 4 -0.99 40.82 -16.72
N THR A 5 -0.98 41.33 -15.48
CA THR A 5 -0.18 40.76 -14.38
C THR A 5 -0.72 39.40 -13.95
N ILE A 6 -2.04 39.25 -13.82
CA ILE A 6 -2.67 37.96 -13.48
C ILE A 6 -2.39 36.92 -14.56
N ARG A 7 -2.49 37.30 -15.84
CA ARG A 7 -2.15 36.41 -16.94
C ARG A 7 -0.69 35.97 -16.90
N GLY A 8 0.24 36.90 -16.63
CA GLY A 8 1.66 36.59 -16.50
C GLY A 8 1.95 35.58 -15.38
N VAL A 9 1.33 35.76 -14.21
CA VAL A 9 1.48 34.83 -13.07
C VAL A 9 0.92 33.44 -13.42
N LEU A 10 -0.27 33.37 -14.02
CA LEU A 10 -0.88 32.10 -14.40
C LEU A 10 -0.07 31.36 -15.47
N THR A 11 0.49 32.07 -16.45
CA THR A 11 1.39 31.48 -17.44
C THR A 11 2.64 30.93 -16.77
N GLY A 12 3.26 31.68 -15.84
CA GLY A 12 4.45 31.23 -15.12
C GLY A 12 4.20 29.98 -14.25
N VAL A 13 3.06 29.91 -13.58
CA VAL A 13 2.65 28.70 -12.83
C VAL A 13 2.47 27.51 -13.76
N LEU A 14 1.81 27.72 -14.89
CA LEU A 14 1.55 26.66 -15.87
C LEU A 14 2.85 26.13 -16.51
N ASP A 15 3.82 27.00 -16.78
CA ASP A 15 5.13 26.59 -17.29
C ASP A 15 5.94 25.83 -16.24
N ALA A 16 5.93 26.28 -14.98
CA ALA A 16 6.58 25.56 -13.88
C ALA A 16 5.99 24.15 -13.72
N VAL A 17 4.65 24.03 -13.72
CA VAL A 17 3.97 22.72 -13.64
C VAL A 17 4.38 21.83 -14.81
N ARG A 18 4.44 22.34 -16.04
CA ARG A 18 4.88 21.55 -17.21
C ARG A 18 6.30 21.03 -17.06
N VAL A 19 7.22 21.85 -16.55
CA VAL A 19 8.63 21.45 -16.35
C VAL A 19 8.73 20.35 -15.28
N PHE A 20 8.07 20.51 -14.13
CA PHE A 20 8.16 19.53 -13.05
C PHE A 20 7.31 18.27 -13.28
N ALA A 21 6.21 18.39 -14.03
CA ALA A 21 5.32 17.28 -14.30
C ALA A 21 5.68 16.51 -15.58
N ALA A 22 6.58 17.00 -16.44
CA ALA A 22 6.98 16.34 -17.68
C ALA A 22 7.44 14.89 -17.45
N ASP A 23 8.31 14.66 -16.47
CA ASP A 23 8.81 13.32 -16.14
C ASP A 23 7.70 12.41 -15.61
N LYS A 24 6.74 12.95 -14.86
CA LYS A 24 5.59 12.19 -14.34
C LYS A 24 4.57 11.88 -15.43
N LEU A 25 4.36 12.78 -16.38
CA LEU A 25 3.52 12.56 -17.56
C LEU A 25 4.11 11.51 -18.50
N ALA A 26 5.44 11.53 -18.70
CA ALA A 26 6.13 10.50 -19.46
C ALA A 26 6.00 9.12 -18.81
N GLN A 27 6.20 9.03 -17.49
CA GLN A 27 5.98 7.78 -16.74
C GLN A 27 4.54 7.27 -16.83
N ALA A 28 3.55 8.16 -16.75
CA ALA A 28 2.14 7.80 -16.86
C ALA A 28 1.77 7.30 -18.28
N ALA A 29 2.32 7.91 -19.34
CA ALA A 29 2.10 7.46 -20.71
C ALA A 29 2.67 6.05 -20.94
N GLN A 30 3.88 5.79 -20.45
CA GLN A 30 4.52 4.46 -20.54
C GLN A 30 3.75 3.38 -19.76
N GLN A 31 3.17 3.73 -18.60
CA GLN A 31 2.31 2.82 -17.85
C GLN A 31 1.00 2.50 -18.58
N SER A 32 0.44 3.47 -19.32
CA SER A 32 -0.78 3.28 -20.11
C SER A 32 -0.54 2.39 -21.35
N GLU A 33 0.64 2.47 -21.96
CA GLU A 33 1.03 1.62 -23.09
C GLU A 33 1.33 0.16 -22.66
N MET A 34 1.96 -0.04 -21.49
CA MET A 34 2.17 -1.40 -20.94
C MET A 34 0.88 -2.14 -20.60
N HIS A 35 -0.20 -1.42 -20.25
CA HIS A 35 -1.49 -2.03 -19.89
C HIS A 35 -2.29 -2.51 -21.11
N THR A 36 -1.99 -2.01 -22.32
CA THR A 36 -2.74 -2.37 -23.54
C THR A 36 -2.22 -3.67 -24.19
N SER A 37 -0.97 -4.05 -23.95
CA SER A 37 -0.33 -5.19 -24.63
C SER A 37 -0.47 -6.56 -23.93
N GLN A 38 -1.27 -6.68 -22.86
CA GLN A 38 -1.40 -7.92 -22.08
C GLN A 38 -2.80 -8.57 -22.11
N SER A 39 -3.68 -8.15 -23.03
CA SER A 39 -5.02 -8.75 -23.16
C SER A 39 -5.21 -9.39 -24.54
N GLU A 40 -4.45 -10.44 -24.83
CA GLU A 40 -4.83 -11.38 -25.90
C GLU A 40 -4.15 -12.75 -25.72
N ALA A 41 -4.83 -13.70 -25.08
CA ALA A 41 -4.70 -15.12 -25.38
C ALA A 41 -5.94 -15.90 -24.88
N PRO A 42 -6.38 -16.95 -25.60
CA PRO A 42 -7.75 -17.47 -25.54
C PRO A 42 -7.92 -18.57 -24.50
N ALA A 43 -9.13 -18.65 -23.96
CA ALA A 43 -9.64 -19.83 -23.26
C ALA A 43 -10.00 -20.91 -24.29
N GLU A 44 -9.70 -22.19 -23.98
CA GLU A 44 -10.63 -23.31 -24.14
C GLU A 44 -10.04 -24.59 -23.45
N GLU A 45 -10.97 -25.46 -23.08
CA GLU A 45 -10.93 -26.47 -22.02
C GLU A 45 -10.12 -27.76 -22.30
N GLY A 46 -9.84 -28.49 -21.21
CA GLY A 46 -9.74 -29.95 -21.27
C GLY A 46 -8.87 -30.60 -20.19
N GLY A 47 -9.49 -31.35 -19.27
CA GLY A 47 -8.78 -32.41 -18.54
C GLY A 47 -9.20 -32.61 -17.08
N THR A 48 -10.30 -33.31 -16.84
CA THR A 48 -10.60 -33.94 -15.56
C THR A 48 -9.62 -35.09 -15.29
N VAL A 49 -8.90 -35.10 -14.16
CA VAL A 49 -8.49 -36.33 -13.46
C VAL A 49 -7.96 -36.03 -12.05
N GLY A 50 -8.45 -36.80 -11.07
CA GLY A 50 -7.66 -37.19 -9.90
C GLY A 50 -7.93 -36.42 -8.61
N ALA A 51 -8.93 -36.86 -7.85
CA ALA A 51 -9.02 -36.55 -6.43
C ALA A 51 -7.85 -37.20 -5.67
N ALA A 52 -7.03 -36.37 -5.02
CA ALA A 52 -6.10 -36.77 -3.96
C ALA A 52 -6.26 -35.77 -2.79
N PRO A 53 -6.49 -36.23 -1.55
CA PRO A 53 -6.54 -35.34 -0.40
C PRO A 53 -5.11 -35.14 0.10
N GLY A 54 -4.50 -33.99 -0.22
CA GLY A 54 -3.15 -33.70 0.27
C GLY A 54 -2.70 -32.30 -0.08
N GLY A 55 -2.68 -31.43 0.94
CA GLY A 55 -1.89 -30.19 0.95
C GLY A 55 -2.19 -29.22 -0.19
N GLY A 56 -3.39 -28.62 -0.18
CA GLY A 56 -3.67 -27.50 -1.08
C GLY A 56 -2.69 -26.37 -0.82
N THR A 57 -1.73 -26.19 -1.73
CA THR A 57 -1.04 -24.91 -1.93
C THR A 57 -2.13 -23.90 -2.25
N ALA A 58 -2.60 -23.20 -1.22
CA ALA A 58 -3.63 -22.20 -1.37
C ALA A 58 -3.11 -21.16 -2.37
N ALA A 59 -3.65 -21.19 -3.59
CA ALA A 59 -3.30 -20.28 -4.66
C ALA A 59 -3.34 -18.84 -4.12
N PHE A 60 -2.33 -18.04 -4.49
CA PHE A 60 -2.32 -16.60 -4.20
C PHE A 60 -3.38 -15.90 -5.06
N GLY A 61 -4.65 -16.10 -4.70
CA GLY A 61 -5.78 -15.36 -5.24
C GLY A 61 -5.98 -14.04 -4.51
N ALA A 62 -6.82 -13.18 -5.08
CA ALA A 62 -7.23 -11.94 -4.43
C ALA A 62 -7.82 -12.25 -3.03
N PRO A 63 -7.37 -11.57 -1.96
CA PRO A 63 -7.85 -11.85 -0.61
C PRO A 63 -9.33 -11.47 -0.48
N SER A 64 -10.11 -12.36 0.15
CA SER A 64 -11.57 -12.15 0.29
C SER A 64 -11.94 -11.22 1.45
N ASN A 65 -11.05 -11.06 2.42
CA ASN A 65 -11.24 -10.18 3.58
C ASN A 65 -9.89 -9.73 4.16
N ARG A 66 -9.93 -8.82 5.13
CA ARG A 66 -8.74 -8.26 5.79
C ARG A 66 -7.85 -9.35 6.39
N GLU A 67 -8.43 -10.29 7.13
CA GLU A 67 -7.65 -11.34 7.80
C GLU A 67 -6.99 -12.27 6.78
N ASP A 68 -7.66 -12.54 5.66
CA ASP A 68 -7.09 -13.30 4.56
C ASP A 68 -5.88 -12.61 3.93
N ALA A 69 -5.97 -11.30 3.70
CA ALA A 69 -4.84 -10.49 3.23
C ALA A 69 -3.65 -10.55 4.22
N LEU A 70 -3.91 -10.40 5.51
CA LEU A 70 -2.87 -10.48 6.55
C LEU A 70 -2.22 -11.87 6.60
N ARG A 71 -2.97 -12.95 6.41
CA ARG A 71 -2.41 -14.31 6.30
C ARG A 71 -1.52 -14.48 5.07
N GLN A 72 -1.90 -13.89 3.93
CA GLN A 72 -1.05 -13.92 2.73
C GLN A 72 0.28 -13.19 2.97
N ILE A 73 0.26 -12.04 3.66
CA ILE A 73 1.48 -11.32 4.05
C ILE A 73 2.39 -12.22 4.92
N LEU A 74 1.83 -12.98 5.88
CA LEU A 74 2.63 -13.92 6.69
C LEU A 74 3.24 -15.05 5.86
N ARG A 75 2.55 -15.53 4.82
CA ARG A 75 3.14 -16.52 3.90
C ARG A 75 4.33 -15.94 3.13
N ILE A 76 4.23 -14.69 2.70
CA ILE A 76 5.34 -13.97 2.05
C ILE A 76 6.49 -13.77 3.04
N ALA A 77 6.19 -13.39 4.29
CA ALA A 77 7.20 -13.28 5.33
C ALA A 77 7.96 -14.60 5.57
N ALA A 78 7.23 -15.72 5.60
CA ALA A 78 7.82 -17.06 5.73
C ALA A 78 8.75 -17.41 4.55
N TYR A 79 8.38 -17.03 3.32
CA TYR A 79 9.25 -17.20 2.15
C TYR A 79 10.58 -16.45 2.33
N PHE A 80 10.54 -15.16 2.73
CA PHE A 80 11.76 -14.39 2.98
C PHE A 80 12.58 -14.96 4.13
N ARG A 81 11.94 -15.50 5.17
CA ARG A 81 12.64 -16.11 6.30
C ARG A 81 13.42 -17.37 5.92
N GLU A 82 12.92 -18.12 4.95
CA GLU A 82 13.56 -19.33 4.42
C GLU A 82 14.72 -18.99 3.46
N HIS A 83 14.52 -18.02 2.56
CA HIS A 83 15.48 -17.71 1.48
C HIS A 83 16.48 -16.62 1.85
N GLU A 84 16.12 -15.70 2.76
CA GLU A 84 16.93 -14.58 3.21
C GLU A 84 16.75 -14.36 4.74
N PRO A 85 17.28 -15.25 5.60
CA PRO A 85 16.98 -15.28 7.04
C PRO A 85 17.41 -14.02 7.81
N HIS A 86 18.29 -13.21 7.23
CA HIS A 86 18.74 -11.94 7.81
C HIS A 86 18.14 -10.71 7.12
N SER A 87 17.23 -10.90 6.18
CA SER A 87 16.54 -9.80 5.51
C SER A 87 15.59 -9.11 6.49
N PRO A 88 15.71 -7.78 6.69
CA PRO A 88 14.76 -7.00 7.48
C PRO A 88 13.32 -7.10 6.97
N ILE A 89 13.13 -7.52 5.71
CA ILE A 89 11.82 -7.63 5.06
C ILE A 89 10.94 -8.66 5.79
N SER A 90 11.48 -9.84 6.10
CA SER A 90 10.73 -10.91 6.79
C SER A 90 10.13 -10.40 8.11
N TYR A 91 10.97 -9.81 8.96
CA TYR A 91 10.57 -9.22 10.24
C TYR A 91 9.59 -8.05 10.07
N THR A 92 9.85 -7.17 9.09
CA THR A 92 8.96 -6.03 8.82
C THR A 92 7.56 -6.47 8.42
N LEU A 93 7.44 -7.52 7.61
CA LEU A 93 6.13 -8.07 7.20
C LEU A 93 5.39 -8.72 8.37
N GLU A 94 6.09 -9.48 9.22
CA GLU A 94 5.51 -10.03 10.47
C GLU A 94 4.99 -8.89 11.37
N GLU A 95 5.77 -7.82 11.50
CA GLU A 95 5.44 -6.67 12.33
C GLU A 95 4.28 -5.84 11.78
N ILE A 96 4.22 -5.66 10.45
CA ILE A 96 3.08 -5.03 9.77
C ILE A 96 1.80 -5.81 10.06
N VAL A 97 1.86 -7.15 10.05
CA VAL A 97 0.68 -7.97 10.35
C VAL A 97 0.26 -7.82 11.81
N ARG A 98 1.20 -7.80 12.76
CA ARG A 98 0.92 -7.56 14.18
C ARG A 98 0.24 -6.19 14.38
N ARG A 99 0.82 -5.12 13.83
CA ARG A 99 0.27 -3.76 13.86
C ARG A 99 -1.08 -3.66 13.14
N GLY A 100 -1.24 -4.41 12.05
CA GLY A 100 -2.48 -4.48 11.27
C GLY A 100 -3.65 -5.12 12.03
N ARG A 101 -3.41 -5.87 13.11
CA ARG A 101 -4.48 -6.40 13.98
C ARG A 101 -4.73 -5.56 15.23
N MET A 102 -3.89 -4.56 15.47
CA MET A 102 -3.93 -3.74 16.67
C MET A 102 -5.02 -2.65 16.58
N PRO A 103 -5.69 -2.32 17.70
CA PRO A 103 -6.53 -1.12 17.78
C PRO A 103 -5.72 0.15 17.52
N LEU A 104 -6.31 1.16 16.89
CA LEU A 104 -5.63 2.40 16.53
C LEU A 104 -4.90 3.05 17.73
N GLY A 105 -5.52 3.06 18.91
CA GLY A 105 -4.92 3.67 20.09
C GLY A 105 -3.58 3.06 20.47
N GLN A 106 -3.55 1.73 20.60
CA GLN A 106 -2.32 0.98 20.87
C GLN A 106 -1.28 1.15 19.75
N LEU A 107 -1.74 1.22 18.49
CA LEU A 107 -0.84 1.44 17.36
C LEU A 107 -0.15 2.79 17.46
N LEU A 108 -0.90 3.84 17.79
CA LEU A 108 -0.34 5.18 17.96
C LEU A 108 0.59 5.26 19.17
N ASP A 109 0.29 4.55 20.26
CA ASP A 109 1.19 4.46 21.42
C ASP A 109 2.56 3.86 21.04
N GLU A 110 2.58 2.90 20.11
CA GLU A 110 3.81 2.28 19.62
C GLU A 110 4.53 3.15 18.57
N LEU A 111 3.79 3.76 17.64
CA LEU A 111 4.38 4.53 16.53
C LEU A 111 4.86 5.92 16.95
N ILE A 112 4.19 6.56 17.91
CA ILE A 112 4.48 7.93 18.35
C ILE A 112 4.81 7.89 19.83
N ILE A 113 6.10 7.74 20.15
CA ILE A 113 6.59 7.65 21.54
C ILE A 113 6.27 8.93 22.32
N ASP A 114 6.45 10.10 21.68
CA ASP A 114 6.18 11.39 22.29
C ASP A 114 4.68 11.59 22.55
N HIS A 115 4.33 11.77 23.81
CA HIS A 115 2.95 11.93 24.25
C HIS A 115 2.30 13.19 23.66
N ASP A 116 3.05 14.29 23.55
CA ASP A 116 2.50 15.55 23.03
C ASP A 116 2.26 15.49 21.53
N ALA A 117 3.19 14.92 20.75
CA ALA A 117 2.98 14.63 19.34
C ALA A 117 1.79 13.69 19.11
N ARG A 118 1.63 12.66 19.96
CA ARG A 118 0.51 11.72 19.86
C ARG A 118 -0.83 12.39 20.17
N ARG A 119 -0.87 13.23 21.21
CA ARG A 119 -2.06 14.04 21.55
C ARG A 119 -2.40 15.01 20.41
N TYR A 120 -1.41 15.67 19.82
CA TYR A 120 -1.61 16.55 18.67
C TYR A 120 -2.20 15.78 17.48
N PHE A 121 -1.74 14.56 17.20
CA PHE A 121 -2.31 13.71 16.16
C PHE A 121 -3.81 13.47 16.37
N TYR A 122 -4.24 13.14 17.60
CA TYR A 122 -5.67 12.97 17.91
C TYR A 122 -6.47 14.24 17.64
N ILE A 123 -5.97 15.41 18.10
CA ILE A 123 -6.65 16.70 17.88
C ILE A 123 -6.74 17.03 16.38
N ALA A 124 -5.62 16.91 15.65
CA ALA A 124 -5.54 17.24 14.23
C ALA A 124 -6.40 16.32 13.35
N SER A 125 -6.56 15.05 13.74
CA SER A 125 -7.42 14.08 13.04
C SER A 125 -8.89 14.14 13.46
N GLY A 126 -9.24 14.94 14.47
CA GLY A 126 -10.60 15.01 15.03
C GLY A 126 -11.00 13.78 15.84
N LEU A 127 -10.04 12.93 16.23
CA LEU A 127 -10.26 11.75 17.04
C LEU A 127 -10.15 12.09 18.54
N LYS A 128 -10.98 11.47 19.39
CA LYS A 128 -10.85 11.61 20.85
C LYS A 128 -9.62 10.84 21.32
N ALA A 129 -8.69 11.52 21.99
CA ALA A 129 -7.57 10.86 22.66
C ALA A 129 -8.11 9.94 23.78
N PRO A 130 -7.56 8.72 23.95
CA PRO A 130 -7.94 7.86 25.06
C PRO A 130 -7.69 8.58 26.38
N GLU A 131 -8.62 8.47 27.32
CA GLU A 131 -8.46 9.04 28.66
C GLU A 131 -7.37 8.22 29.37
N VAL A 132 -6.25 8.87 29.69
CA VAL A 132 -5.16 8.24 30.43
C VAL A 132 -5.69 8.02 31.85
N GLU A 133 -6.11 6.80 32.16
CA GLU A 133 -6.49 6.42 33.51
C GLU A 133 -5.22 6.52 34.38
N SER A 134 -5.29 7.42 35.35
CA SER A 134 -4.18 7.83 36.23
C SER A 134 -3.85 6.78 37.28
#